data_AF-F0QWD2-F1
#
_entry.id   AF-F0QWD2-F1
#
_cell.length_a   1.000
_cell.length_b   1.000
_cell.length_c   1.000
_cell.angle_alpha   90.00
_cell.angle_beta   90.00
_cell.angle_gamma   90.00
#
_symmetry.space_group_name_H-M   'P 1'
#
loop_
_entity.id
_entity.type
_entity.pdbx_description
1 polymer ?
#
loop_
_entity_poly.entity_id
_entity_poly.type
_entity_poly.pdbx_seq_one_letter_code
_entity_poly.pdbx_strand_id
1 'polypeptide(L)'
;MDGIRLGFVGKSSTWNVLRGLVFPEHVLLRYVGNEEDCLGLDLVIVERYMADLVHCPRTLILSDLSVDGIIEAIIKGLRLNELNIGIDMGNSRCGVIILINELPVIHVTLGFIRLIRIIRRLSRQLTINLIIGTSPGVSSLVKDFLNSLSDVNIRIRVIDEGIVNGKKDMFKYRYPYLTLDELDGLIYAYAGLAMNVYE
;
A
#
# COMPACT_ATOMS: atom_id res chain seq x y z
N MET A 1 15.48 -6.84 -11.10
CA MET A 1 14.55 -7.14 -10.00
C MET A 1 13.19 -7.34 -10.61
N ASP A 2 12.56 -8.49 -10.40
CA ASP A 2 11.22 -8.76 -10.90
C ASP A 2 10.21 -8.00 -10.03
N GLY A 3 9.82 -6.82 -10.49
CA GLY A 3 8.72 -6.06 -9.90
C GLY A 3 7.36 -6.72 -10.17
N ILE A 4 6.32 -6.23 -9.50
CA ILE A 4 4.95 -6.73 -9.67
C ILE A 4 4.39 -6.20 -10.98
N ARG A 5 3.78 -7.07 -11.79
CA ARG A 5 3.22 -6.74 -13.10
C ARG A 5 1.70 -6.74 -13.00
N LEU A 6 1.09 -5.56 -12.99
CA LEU A 6 -0.36 -5.42 -12.90
C LEU A 6 -0.96 -5.00 -14.24
N GLY A 7 -1.96 -5.74 -14.68
CA GLY A 7 -2.85 -5.36 -15.77
C GLY A 7 -4.05 -4.57 -15.27
N PHE A 8 -4.58 -3.70 -16.12
CA PHE A 8 -5.85 -3.04 -15.88
C PHE A 8 -6.72 -3.02 -17.14
N VAL A 9 -8.02 -3.24 -16.95
CA VAL A 9 -9.06 -3.08 -17.98
C VAL A 9 -10.21 -2.25 -17.41
N GLY A 10 -10.50 -1.10 -18.01
CA GLY A 10 -11.54 -0.20 -17.52
C GLY A 10 -11.36 1.24 -18.00
N LYS A 11 -11.96 2.21 -17.30
CA LYS A 11 -11.91 3.61 -17.73
C LYS A 11 -10.54 4.24 -17.47
N SER A 12 -10.16 5.20 -18.31
CA SER A 12 -8.92 5.98 -18.14
C SER A 12 -8.86 6.73 -16.79
N SER A 13 -10.01 7.13 -16.24
CA SER A 13 -10.09 7.76 -14.92
C SER A 13 -9.60 6.84 -13.81
N THR A 14 -10.05 5.58 -13.78
CA THR A 14 -9.66 4.59 -12.77
C THR A 14 -8.22 4.15 -12.98
N TRP A 15 -7.79 3.98 -14.24
CA TRP A 15 -6.40 3.74 -14.60
C TRP A 15 -5.47 4.83 -14.04
N ASN A 16 -5.85 6.10 -14.18
CA ASN A 16 -5.06 7.22 -13.65
C ASN A 16 -4.96 7.19 -12.13
N VAL A 17 -6.03 6.79 -11.43
CA VAL A 17 -5.99 6.59 -9.97
C VAL A 17 -5.04 5.45 -9.61
N LEU A 18 -5.18 4.28 -10.25
CA LEU A 18 -4.28 3.13 -10.03
C LEU A 18 -2.81 3.52 -10.25
N ARG A 19 -2.51 4.21 -11.35
CA ARG A 19 -1.16 4.69 -11.66
C ARG A 19 -0.61 5.67 -10.64
N GLY A 20 -1.45 6.51 -10.05
CA GLY A 20 -1.04 7.43 -8.99
C GLY A 20 -0.89 6.80 -7.62
N LEU A 21 -1.31 5.55 -7.43
CA LEU A 21 -1.22 4.84 -6.15
C LEU A 21 -0.01 3.90 -6.05
N VAL A 22 0.54 3.47 -7.18
CA VAL A 22 1.59 2.44 -7.19
C VAL A 22 2.98 3.04 -7.38
N PHE A 23 4.00 2.35 -6.87
CA PHE A 23 5.39 2.71 -7.14
C PHE A 23 5.80 2.30 -8.56
N PRO A 24 6.03 3.24 -9.50
CA PRO A 24 6.33 2.90 -10.90
C PRO A 24 7.65 2.16 -11.08
N GLU A 25 8.60 2.29 -10.15
CA GLU A 25 9.88 1.56 -10.17
C GLU A 25 9.74 0.09 -9.81
N HIS A 26 8.66 -0.27 -9.10
CA HIS A 26 8.45 -1.60 -8.52
C HIS A 26 7.20 -2.30 -9.04
N VAL A 27 6.30 -1.53 -9.64
CA VAL A 27 5.03 -2.00 -10.21
C VAL A 27 4.96 -1.61 -11.67
N LEU A 28 5.10 -2.62 -12.55
CA LEU A 28 4.88 -2.44 -13.97
C LEU A 28 3.39 -2.48 -14.26
N LEU A 29 2.81 -1.33 -14.58
CA LEU A 29 1.43 -1.24 -15.01
C LEU A 29 1.30 -1.43 -16.52
N ARG A 30 0.34 -2.25 -16.95
CA ARG A 30 -0.06 -2.43 -18.35
C ARG A 30 -1.56 -2.23 -18.51
N TYR A 31 -1.95 -1.42 -19.49
CA TYR A 31 -3.35 -1.37 -19.92
C TYR A 31 -3.59 -2.55 -20.87
N VAL A 32 -4.55 -3.41 -20.55
CA VAL A 32 -4.80 -4.67 -21.27
C VAL A 32 -5.90 -4.40 -22.30
N GLY A 33 -5.57 -4.51 -23.59
CA GLY A 33 -6.49 -4.34 -24.70
C GLY A 33 -6.96 -5.65 -25.32
N ASN A 34 -6.18 -6.72 -25.18
CA ASN A 34 -6.49 -8.06 -25.68
C ASN A 34 -5.89 -9.17 -24.78
N GLU A 35 -6.11 -10.43 -25.14
CA GLU A 35 -5.63 -11.58 -24.35
C GLU A 35 -4.11 -11.74 -24.34
N GLU A 36 -3.41 -11.35 -25.40
CA GLU A 36 -1.95 -11.42 -25.46
C GLU A 36 -1.30 -10.45 -24.46
N ASP A 37 -1.95 -9.32 -24.18
CA ASP A 37 -1.49 -8.36 -23.18
C ASP A 37 -1.49 -8.94 -21.76
N CYS A 38 -2.28 -9.99 -21.49
CA CYS A 38 -2.33 -10.69 -20.21
C CYS A 38 -1.03 -11.45 -19.90
N LEU A 39 -0.21 -11.75 -20.92
CA LEU A 39 0.96 -12.61 -20.78
C LEU A 39 2.01 -11.98 -19.86
N GLY A 40 2.39 -12.76 -18.85
CA GLY A 40 3.40 -12.39 -17.87
C GLY A 40 2.93 -11.36 -16.84
N LEU A 41 1.62 -11.13 -16.70
CA LEU A 41 1.05 -10.31 -15.62
C LEU A 41 0.76 -11.17 -14.37
N ASP A 42 1.03 -10.61 -13.19
CA ASP A 42 0.76 -11.27 -11.90
C ASP A 42 -0.71 -11.17 -11.50
N LEU A 43 -1.39 -10.12 -11.95
CA LEU A 43 -2.79 -9.82 -11.65
C LEU A 43 -3.34 -8.86 -12.70
N VAL A 44 -4.59 -9.08 -13.13
CA VAL A 44 -5.36 -8.13 -13.94
C VAL A 44 -6.54 -7.63 -13.14
N ILE A 45 -6.61 -6.32 -12.92
CA ILE A 45 -7.74 -5.65 -12.26
C ILE A 45 -8.71 -5.18 -13.34
N VAL A 46 -9.96 -5.62 -13.28
CA VAL A 46 -10.97 -5.30 -14.29
C VAL A 46 -12.14 -4.55 -13.66
N GLU A 47 -12.59 -3.45 -14.26
CA GLU A 47 -13.86 -2.84 -13.87
C GLU A 47 -15.03 -3.77 -14.20
N ARG A 48 -16.03 -3.83 -13.32
CA ARG A 48 -17.15 -4.78 -13.42
C ARG A 48 -17.82 -4.85 -14.80
N TYR A 49 -17.99 -3.73 -15.49
CA TYR A 49 -18.66 -3.69 -16.79
C TYR A 49 -17.84 -4.33 -17.94
N MET A 50 -16.54 -4.56 -17.72
CA MET A 50 -15.63 -5.22 -18.67
C MET A 50 -15.34 -6.68 -18.31
N ALA A 51 -15.83 -7.16 -17.16
CA ALA A 51 -15.42 -8.46 -16.61
C ALA A 51 -15.68 -9.63 -17.56
N ASP A 52 -16.80 -9.60 -18.29
CA ASP A 52 -17.20 -10.66 -19.22
C ASP A 52 -16.35 -10.68 -20.51
N LEU A 53 -15.60 -9.60 -20.78
CA LEU A 53 -14.78 -9.43 -21.98
C LEU A 53 -13.30 -9.78 -21.75
N VAL A 54 -12.91 -10.12 -20.52
CA VAL A 54 -11.51 -10.31 -20.12
C VAL A 54 -11.30 -11.76 -19.67
N HIS A 55 -10.43 -12.46 -20.39
CA HIS A 55 -10.11 -13.87 -20.13
C HIS A 55 -8.65 -14.07 -19.66
N CYS A 56 -8.13 -13.13 -18.87
CA CYS A 56 -6.79 -13.28 -18.29
C CYS A 56 -6.79 -14.33 -17.15
N PRO A 57 -5.70 -15.14 -16.99
CA PRO A 57 -5.66 -16.24 -16.01
C PRO A 57 -5.88 -15.84 -14.55
N ARG A 58 -5.45 -14.63 -14.18
CA ARG A 58 -5.57 -14.11 -12.80
C ARG A 58 -6.22 -12.75 -12.81
N THR A 59 -7.55 -12.76 -12.80
CA THR A 59 -8.39 -11.56 -12.89
C THR A 59 -9.08 -11.29 -11.56
N LEU A 60 -9.10 -10.03 -11.14
CA LEU A 60 -9.91 -9.56 -10.02
C LEU A 60 -10.83 -8.43 -10.46
N ILE A 61 -12.13 -8.62 -10.21
CA ILE A 61 -13.15 -7.65 -10.57
C ILE A 61 -13.22 -6.56 -9.49
N LEU A 62 -12.98 -5.32 -9.90
CA LEU A 62 -13.05 -4.13 -9.06
C LEU A 62 -14.52 -3.82 -8.73
N SER A 63 -14.91 -4.04 -7.48
CA SER A 63 -16.27 -3.79 -6.99
C SER A 63 -16.50 -2.36 -6.51
N ASP A 64 -15.44 -1.61 -6.23
CA ASP A 64 -15.46 -0.23 -5.76
C ASP A 64 -14.33 0.54 -6.45
N LEU A 65 -14.68 1.63 -7.14
CA LEU A 65 -13.74 2.47 -7.90
C LEU A 65 -13.01 3.49 -7.02
N SER A 66 -13.31 3.54 -5.72
CA SER A 66 -12.60 4.38 -4.77
C SER A 66 -11.14 3.92 -4.59
N VAL A 67 -10.30 4.83 -4.08
CA VAL A 67 -8.91 4.51 -3.69
C VAL A 67 -8.86 3.29 -2.76
N ASP A 68 -9.79 3.19 -1.81
CA ASP A 68 -9.84 2.06 -0.86
C ASP A 68 -10.12 0.74 -1.59
N GLY A 69 -11.08 0.79 -2.53
CA GLY A 69 -11.43 -0.36 -3.37
C GLY A 69 -10.27 -0.83 -4.25
N ILE A 70 -9.52 0.10 -4.84
CA ILE A 70 -8.33 -0.21 -5.65
C ILE A 70 -7.23 -0.82 -4.80
N ILE A 71 -6.94 -0.26 -3.62
CA ILE A 71 -5.95 -0.83 -2.68
C ILE A 71 -6.34 -2.25 -2.30
N GLU A 72 -7.60 -2.46 -1.87
CA GLU A 72 -8.09 -3.78 -1.51
C GLU A 72 -8.02 -4.77 -2.68
N ALA A 73 -8.31 -4.31 -3.90
CA ALA A 73 -8.25 -5.13 -5.11
C ALA A 73 -6.82 -5.63 -5.40
N ILE A 74 -5.83 -4.74 -5.36
CA ILE A 74 -4.42 -5.10 -5.55
C ILE A 74 -4.00 -6.14 -4.51
N ILE A 75 -4.23 -5.86 -3.24
CA ILE A 75 -3.78 -6.71 -2.13
C ILE A 75 -4.45 -8.09 -2.15
N LYS A 76 -5.77 -8.15 -2.33
CA LYS A 76 -6.49 -9.43 -2.40
C LYS A 76 -6.14 -10.22 -3.67
N GLY A 77 -6.00 -9.53 -4.80
CA GLY A 77 -5.69 -10.14 -6.08
C GLY A 77 -4.32 -10.82 -6.08
N LEU A 78 -3.35 -10.24 -5.38
CA LEU A 78 -2.00 -10.78 -5.22
C LEU A 78 -1.89 -11.97 -4.24
N ARG A 79 -2.97 -12.32 -3.51
CA ARG A 79 -3.07 -13.53 -2.65
C ARG A 79 -1.87 -13.71 -1.71
N LEU A 80 -1.52 -12.63 -1.03
CA LEU A 80 -0.44 -12.63 -0.05
C LEU A 80 -0.90 -13.32 1.23
N ASN A 81 0.03 -13.70 2.11
CA ASN A 81 -0.28 -14.15 3.47
C ASN A 81 0.00 -13.07 4.52
N GLU A 82 0.93 -12.18 4.21
CA GLU A 82 1.42 -11.14 5.10
C GLU A 82 1.56 -9.82 4.33
N LEU A 83 1.33 -8.71 5.04
CA LEU A 83 1.41 -7.37 4.51
C LEU A 83 2.14 -6.44 5.48
N ASN A 84 3.10 -5.68 4.97
CA ASN A 84 3.81 -4.68 5.75
C ASN A 84 3.26 -3.30 5.42
N ILE A 85 2.88 -2.52 6.42
CA ILE A 85 2.32 -1.17 6.24
C ILE A 85 3.12 -0.19 7.09
N GLY A 86 3.85 0.71 6.43
CA GLY A 86 4.48 1.87 7.06
C GLY A 86 3.52 3.05 7.10
N ILE A 87 3.46 3.72 8.25
CA ILE A 87 2.60 4.89 8.46
C ILE A 87 3.39 6.01 9.10
N ASP A 88 3.36 7.18 8.47
CA ASP A 88 3.63 8.45 9.12
C ASP A 88 2.31 9.10 9.56
N MET A 89 2.21 9.43 10.85
CA MET A 89 0.97 9.90 11.47
C MET A 89 1.00 11.42 11.63
N GLY A 90 0.27 12.15 10.79
CA GLY A 90 0.04 13.59 10.94
C GLY A 90 -1.33 13.90 11.54
N ASN A 91 -1.57 15.14 11.98
CA ASN A 91 -2.80 15.53 12.69
C ASN A 91 -4.10 15.34 11.89
N SER A 92 -4.06 15.40 10.56
CA SER A 92 -5.25 15.31 9.69
C SER A 92 -5.19 14.19 8.65
N ARG A 93 -3.98 13.69 8.37
CA ARG A 93 -3.71 12.73 7.31
C ARG A 93 -2.47 11.91 7.66
N CYS A 94 -2.41 10.72 7.11
CA CYS A 94 -1.34 9.76 7.32
C CYS A 94 -0.69 9.45 5.97
N GLY A 95 0.63 9.51 5.90
CA GLY A 95 1.37 8.93 4.77
C GLY A 95 1.43 7.42 4.94
N VAL A 96 0.90 6.66 3.99
CA VAL A 96 0.75 5.21 4.08
C VAL A 96 1.50 4.56 2.94
N ILE A 97 2.34 3.60 3.30
CA ILE A 97 3.13 2.82 2.35
C ILE A 97 2.86 1.35 2.61
N ILE A 98 2.51 0.63 1.57
CA ILE A 98 2.27 -0.81 1.64
C ILE A 98 3.38 -1.54 0.90
N LEU A 99 4.04 -2.43 1.61
CA LEU A 99 5.11 -3.28 1.09
C LEU A 99 4.63 -4.72 1.06
N ILE A 100 4.98 -5.38 -0.03
CA ILE A 100 4.81 -6.82 -0.20
C ILE A 100 6.20 -7.42 -0.05
N ASN A 101 6.41 -8.21 1.01
CA ASN A 101 7.75 -8.52 1.51
C ASN A 101 8.51 -7.21 1.76
N GLU A 102 9.61 -6.97 1.06
CA GLU A 102 10.42 -5.74 1.13
C GLU A 102 10.20 -4.80 -0.06
N LEU A 103 9.32 -5.15 -1.00
CA LEU A 103 9.06 -4.35 -2.20
C LEU A 103 7.92 -3.36 -1.92
N PRO A 104 8.11 -2.03 -2.09
CA PRO A 104 7.04 -1.06 -1.91
C PRO A 104 6.15 -1.04 -3.15
N VAL A 105 4.84 -1.15 -2.92
CA VAL A 105 3.86 -1.40 -4.00
C VAL A 105 2.84 -0.29 -4.08
N ILE A 106 2.35 0.19 -2.94
CA ILE A 106 1.34 1.25 -2.87
C ILE A 106 1.86 2.38 -2.00
N HIS A 107 1.69 3.62 -2.45
CA HIS A 107 1.80 4.82 -1.64
C HIS A 107 0.52 5.63 -1.72
N VAL A 108 0.11 6.21 -0.61
CA VAL A 108 -1.07 7.07 -0.55
C VAL A 108 -1.09 7.90 0.72
N THR A 109 -1.67 9.09 0.65
CA THR A 109 -2.09 9.84 1.84
C THR A 109 -3.55 9.55 2.18
N LEU A 110 -3.83 9.08 3.39
CA LEU A 110 -5.19 8.73 3.85
C LEU A 110 -5.57 9.46 5.13
N GLY A 111 -6.86 9.71 5.33
CA GLY A 111 -7.37 10.11 6.63
C GLY A 111 -7.46 8.92 7.59
N PHE A 112 -7.33 9.18 8.89
CA PHE A 112 -7.36 8.18 9.97
C PHE A 112 -8.49 7.15 9.85
N ILE A 113 -9.74 7.61 9.69
CA ILE A 113 -10.91 6.74 9.62
C ILE A 113 -10.85 5.79 8.42
N ARG A 114 -10.36 6.29 7.27
CA ARG A 114 -10.21 5.47 6.06
C ARG A 114 -9.13 4.42 6.25
N LEU A 115 -7.99 4.79 6.84
CA LEU A 115 -6.90 3.87 7.12
C LEU A 115 -7.31 2.74 8.08
N ILE A 116 -7.99 3.08 9.19
CA ILE A 116 -8.54 2.10 10.15
C ILE A 116 -9.48 1.12 9.42
N ARG A 117 -10.36 1.63 8.55
CA ARG A 117 -11.30 0.81 7.78
C ARG A 117 -10.59 -0.16 6.84
N ILE A 118 -9.54 0.28 6.14
CA ILE A 118 -8.75 -0.56 5.25
C ILE A 118 -8.04 -1.66 6.05
N ILE A 119 -7.34 -1.31 7.12
CA ILE A 119 -6.62 -2.26 7.99
C ILE A 119 -7.58 -3.33 8.54
N ARG A 120 -8.74 -2.92 9.07
CA ARG A 120 -9.77 -3.83 9.59
C ARG A 120 -10.33 -4.80 8.54
N ARG A 121 -10.41 -4.37 7.27
CA ARG A 121 -10.90 -5.25 6.19
C ARG A 121 -9.82 -6.23 5.75
N LEU A 122 -8.58 -5.76 5.60
CA LEU A 122 -7.45 -6.57 5.14
C LEU A 122 -7.03 -7.61 6.19
N SER A 123 -7.02 -7.25 7.47
CA SER A 123 -6.66 -8.14 8.59
C SER A 123 -7.56 -9.36 8.77
N ARG A 124 -8.75 -9.39 8.14
CA ARG A 124 -9.63 -10.56 8.14
C ARG A 124 -9.08 -11.72 7.30
N GLN A 125 -8.12 -11.44 6.42
CA GLN A 125 -7.61 -12.39 5.43
C GLN A 125 -6.08 -12.52 5.48
N LEU A 126 -5.39 -11.56 6.13
CA LEU A 126 -3.95 -11.37 6.05
C LEU A 126 -3.39 -11.05 7.42
N THR A 127 -2.17 -11.50 7.69
CA THR A 127 -1.38 -10.96 8.80
C THR A 127 -0.85 -9.59 8.41
N ILE A 128 -1.08 -8.57 9.23
CA ILE A 128 -0.56 -7.22 8.98
C ILE A 128 0.53 -6.90 9.99
N ASN A 129 1.70 -6.50 9.49
CA ASN A 129 2.75 -5.83 10.26
C ASN A 129 2.61 -4.34 10.05
N LEU A 130 2.12 -3.65 11.08
CA LEU A 130 1.91 -2.22 11.11
C LEU A 130 3.12 -1.54 11.74
N ILE A 131 3.81 -0.70 10.97
CA ILE A 131 4.98 0.06 11.41
C ILE A 131 4.61 1.54 11.42
N ILE A 132 4.66 2.15 12.60
CA ILE A 132 4.16 3.52 12.81
C ILE A 132 5.30 4.40 13.30
N GLY A 133 5.54 5.51 12.62
CA GLY A 133 6.37 6.59 13.12
C GLY A 133 5.71 7.30 14.29
N THR A 134 6.48 7.59 15.33
CA THR A 134 6.01 8.42 16.45
C THR A 134 6.99 9.54 16.75
N SER A 135 6.42 10.68 17.09
CA SER A 135 7.13 11.79 17.70
C SER A 135 6.39 12.24 18.97
N PRO A 136 7.05 12.98 19.87
CA PRO A 136 6.43 13.43 21.12
C PRO A 136 5.08 14.12 20.91
N GLY A 137 4.94 14.90 19.84
CA GLY A 137 3.73 15.67 19.51
C GLY A 137 2.53 14.86 18.99
N VAL A 138 2.73 13.61 18.54
CA VAL A 138 1.66 12.74 17.99
C VAL A 138 1.46 11.45 18.78
N SER A 139 2.16 11.29 19.92
CA SER A 139 2.06 10.11 20.79
C SER A 139 0.63 9.75 21.23
N SER A 140 -0.20 10.75 21.58
CA SER A 140 -1.61 10.54 21.91
C SER A 140 -2.44 10.06 20.72
N LEU A 141 -2.19 10.63 19.54
CA LEU A 141 -2.87 10.25 18.29
C LEU A 141 -2.52 8.82 17.88
N VAL A 142 -1.25 8.43 18.02
CA VAL A 142 -0.83 7.04 17.80
C VAL A 142 -1.56 6.12 18.78
N LYS A 143 -1.64 6.48 20.08
CA LYS A 143 -2.36 5.69 21.07
C LYS A 143 -3.85 5.53 20.73
N ASP A 144 -4.53 6.59 20.34
CA ASP A 144 -5.96 6.55 19.96
C ASP A 144 -6.20 5.71 18.70
N PHE A 145 -5.28 5.81 17.73
CA PHE A 145 -5.30 4.97 16.54
C PHE A 145 -5.10 3.48 16.87
N LEU A 146 -4.14 3.15 17.73
CA LEU A 146 -3.91 1.78 18.17
C LEU A 146 -5.08 1.23 18.99
N ASN A 147 -5.68 2.05 19.86
CA ASN A 147 -6.91 1.69 20.57
C ASN A 147 -8.06 1.38 19.59
N SER A 148 -8.15 2.12 18.50
CA SER A 148 -9.15 1.89 17.45
C SER A 148 -8.92 0.61 16.64
N LEU A 149 -7.78 -0.06 16.83
CA LEU A 149 -7.39 -1.32 16.19
C LEU A 149 -7.16 -2.44 17.22
N SER A 150 -7.50 -2.25 18.50
CA SER A 150 -7.16 -3.19 19.58
C SER A 150 -7.85 -4.55 19.48
N ASP A 151 -8.97 -4.63 18.76
CA ASP A 151 -9.73 -5.85 18.46
C ASP A 151 -9.27 -6.53 17.15
N VAL A 152 -8.27 -5.96 16.48
CA VAL A 152 -7.72 -6.48 15.23
C VAL A 152 -6.41 -7.21 15.52
N ASN A 153 -6.29 -8.46 15.09
CA ASN A 153 -5.06 -9.23 15.24
C ASN A 153 -3.99 -8.75 14.24
N ILE A 154 -3.25 -7.71 14.61
CA ILE A 154 -2.13 -7.15 13.85
C ILE A 154 -0.87 -7.08 14.73
N ARG A 155 0.29 -7.17 14.09
CA ARG A 155 1.58 -6.91 14.74
C ARG A 155 1.88 -5.43 14.60
N ILE A 156 2.25 -4.77 15.70
CA ILE A 156 2.49 -3.33 15.71
C ILE A 156 3.94 -3.07 16.14
N ARG A 157 4.61 -2.19 15.40
CA ARG A 157 5.92 -1.63 15.74
C ARG A 157 5.82 -0.11 15.73
N VAL A 158 6.30 0.51 16.79
CA VAL A 158 6.37 1.97 16.90
C VAL A 158 7.83 2.38 16.85
N ILE A 159 8.15 3.30 15.94
CA ILE A 159 9.51 3.74 15.64
C ILE A 159 9.65 5.22 15.96
N ASP A 160 10.74 5.58 16.63
CA ASP A 160 11.08 6.97 16.92
C ASP A 160 11.44 7.75 15.63
N GLU A 161 10.91 8.97 15.51
CA GLU A 161 11.12 9.87 14.36
C GLU A 161 12.60 10.17 14.07
N GLY A 162 13.48 10.07 15.07
CA GLY A 162 14.92 10.30 14.92
C GLY A 162 15.57 9.43 13.84
N ILE A 163 14.99 8.25 13.53
CA ILE A 163 15.48 7.36 12.46
C ILE A 163 15.31 7.96 11.07
N VAL A 164 14.33 8.85 10.87
CA VAL A 164 13.97 9.38 9.55
C VAL A 164 14.89 10.51 9.11
N ASN A 165 15.30 11.37 10.04
CA ASN A 165 15.98 12.63 9.77
C ASN A 165 17.26 12.49 8.93
N GLY A 166 18.00 11.38 9.05
CA GLY A 166 19.23 11.14 8.28
C GLY A 166 19.03 10.48 6.91
N LYS A 167 17.81 10.06 6.56
CA LYS A 167 17.53 9.24 5.36
C LYS A 167 16.67 9.94 4.31
N LYS A 168 16.00 11.05 4.65
CA LYS A 168 15.03 11.73 3.78
C LYS A 168 15.61 12.09 2.42
N ASP A 169 16.80 12.68 2.37
CA ASP A 169 17.40 13.15 1.10
C ASP A 169 17.66 11.99 0.12
N MET A 170 18.14 10.86 0.61
CA MET A 170 18.38 9.66 -0.20
C MET A 170 17.07 9.11 -0.77
N PHE A 171 16.02 9.02 0.04
CA PHE A 171 14.72 8.53 -0.39
C PHE A 171 14.01 9.50 -1.34
N LYS A 172 14.12 10.81 -1.09
CA LYS A 172 13.57 11.85 -1.95
C LYS A 172 14.23 11.87 -3.33
N TYR A 173 15.54 11.62 -3.40
CA TYR A 173 16.23 11.49 -4.69
C TYR A 173 15.71 10.28 -5.48
N ARG A 174 15.47 9.15 -4.80
CA ARG A 174 14.99 7.90 -5.43
C ARG A 174 13.51 7.93 -5.79
N TYR A 175 12.68 8.57 -4.98
CA TYR A 175 11.23 8.62 -5.11
C TYR A 175 10.73 10.07 -5.07
N PRO A 176 11.08 10.90 -6.07
CA PRO A 176 10.83 12.35 -6.04
C PRO A 176 9.34 12.73 -6.15
N TYR A 177 8.49 11.78 -6.53
CA TYR A 177 7.04 11.97 -6.69
C TYR A 177 6.25 11.76 -5.38
N LEU A 178 6.89 11.23 -4.33
CA LEU A 178 6.25 11.04 -3.03
C LEU A 178 6.15 12.36 -2.26
N THR A 179 5.05 12.53 -1.53
CA THR A 179 4.92 13.59 -0.52
C THR A 179 5.85 13.33 0.67
N LEU A 180 6.07 14.35 1.52
CA LEU A 180 6.89 14.19 2.72
C LEU A 180 6.33 13.12 3.67
N ASP A 181 5.02 13.13 3.91
CA ASP A 181 4.34 12.14 4.75
C ASP A 181 4.53 10.71 4.19
N GLU A 182 4.43 10.54 2.87
CA GLU A 182 4.66 9.23 2.22
C GLU A 182 6.12 8.79 2.30
N LEU A 183 7.08 9.71 2.15
CA LEU A 183 8.51 9.42 2.30
C LEU A 183 8.84 8.95 3.72
N ASP A 184 8.29 9.63 4.73
CA ASP A 184 8.50 9.27 6.12
C ASP A 184 7.89 7.89 6.41
N GLY A 185 6.67 7.64 5.94
CA GLY A 185 6.02 6.33 6.00
C GLY A 185 6.88 5.20 5.37
N LEU A 186 7.56 5.49 4.26
CA LEU A 186 8.41 4.52 3.56
C LEU A 186 9.68 4.22 4.36
N ILE A 187 10.29 5.26 4.94
CA ILE A 187 11.49 5.13 5.77
C ILE A 187 11.18 4.33 7.03
N TYR A 188 10.04 4.60 7.69
CA TYR A 188 9.58 3.82 8.84
C TYR A 188 9.37 2.36 8.46
N ALA A 189 8.70 2.07 7.35
CA ALA A 189 8.48 0.70 6.90
C ALA A 189 9.79 -0.09 6.81
N TYR A 190 10.79 0.46 6.11
CA TYR A 190 12.10 -0.19 5.97
C TYR A 190 12.86 -0.29 7.29
N ALA A 191 12.80 0.72 8.14
CA ALA A 191 13.42 0.67 9.47
C ALA A 191 12.83 -0.47 10.32
N GLY A 192 11.50 -0.60 10.33
CA GLY A 192 10.80 -1.63 11.09
C GLY A 192 11.05 -3.04 10.59
N LEU A 193 11.21 -3.21 9.27
CA LEU A 193 11.57 -4.49 8.65
C LEU A 193 13.03 -4.86 8.92
N ALA A 194 13.96 -3.92 8.88
CA ALA A 194 15.37 -4.19 9.20
C ALA A 194 15.56 -4.70 10.64
N MET A 195 14.68 -4.29 11.57
CA MET A 195 14.67 -4.80 12.95
C MET A 195 14.19 -6.26 13.06
N ASN A 196 13.52 -6.84 12.05
CA ASN A 196 13.16 -8.26 12.03
C ASN A 196 14.35 -9.19 11.76
N VAL A 197 15.48 -8.67 11.25
CA VAL A 197 16.64 -9.49 10.87
C VAL A 197 17.50 -9.87 12.09
N TYR A 198 17.24 -9.25 13.25
CA TYR A 198 18.04 -9.39 14.48
C TYR A 198 17.26 -9.96 15.68
N GLU A 199 16.05 -10.49 15.47
CA GLU A 199 15.28 -11.28 16.45
C GLU A 199 15.27 -12.77 16.05
#